data_AF-A0AAW7YCP9-F1
#
_entry.id   AF-A0AAW7YCP9-F1
#
_cell.length_a   1.000
_cell.length_b   1.000
_cell.length_c   1.000
_cell.angle_alpha   90.00
_cell.angle_beta   90.00
_cell.angle_gamma   90.00
#
_symmetry.space_group_name_H-M   'P 1'
#
loop_
_entity.id
_entity.type
_entity.pdbx_description
1 polymer ?
#
loop_
_entity_poly.entity_id
_entity_poly.type
_entity_poly.pdbx_seq_one_letter_code
_entity_poly.pdbx_strand_id
1 'polypeptide(L)'
;MISKKVRELFSSLMEAGDGSPVSYDIETEQYTGYFNESVVNKFVDEGVVELVHNDDGLVCLRLINREDFLSGFASGVNEARLGRDQYYADYNASPFAFSIGYEHFLYMNKKPKLLIGYICHGFINETTGEVHNQ
;
A
#
# COMPACT_ATOMS: atom_id res chain seq x y z
N MET A 1 3.68 -16.15 0.31
CA MET A 1 4.38 -15.18 -0.54
C MET A 1 3.35 -14.42 -1.35
N ILE A 2 3.29 -13.11 -1.17
CA ILE A 2 2.37 -12.24 -1.91
C ILE A 2 2.83 -12.13 -3.37
N SER A 3 1.90 -12.21 -4.32
CA SER A 3 2.27 -12.08 -5.73
C SER A 3 2.69 -10.64 -6.06
N LYS A 4 3.57 -10.49 -7.05
CA LYS A 4 4.06 -9.17 -7.51
C LYS A 4 2.91 -8.19 -7.80
N LYS A 5 1.89 -8.63 -8.55
CA LYS A 5 0.77 -7.76 -8.98
C LYS A 5 -0.08 -7.30 -7.79
N VAL A 6 -0.24 -8.15 -6.78
CA VAL A 6 -0.96 -7.82 -5.55
C VAL A 6 -0.20 -6.75 -4.77
N ARG A 7 1.11 -6.97 -4.56
CA ARG A 7 1.97 -5.98 -3.90
C ARG A 7 1.93 -4.63 -4.61
N GLU A 8 2.05 -4.63 -5.94
CA GLU A 8 2.04 -3.41 -6.75
C GLU A 8 0.71 -2.65 -6.68
N LEU A 9 -0.44 -3.35 -6.66
CA LEU A 9 -1.73 -2.70 -6.45
C LEU A 9 -1.73 -1.93 -5.12
N PHE A 10 -1.50 -2.63 -4.00
CA PHE A 10 -1.62 -1.99 -2.69
C PHE A 10 -0.49 -0.99 -2.39
N SER A 11 0.74 -1.24 -2.85
CA SER A 11 1.82 -0.27 -2.69
C SER A 11 1.51 1.02 -3.45
N SER A 12 0.90 0.94 -4.65
CA SER A 12 0.52 2.13 -5.40
C SER A 12 -0.52 2.99 -4.68
N LEU A 13 -1.41 2.38 -3.89
CA LEU A 13 -2.34 3.12 -3.02
C LEU A 13 -1.58 3.83 -1.89
N MET A 14 -0.61 3.13 -1.27
CA MET A 14 0.23 3.69 -0.20
C MET A 14 1.26 4.73 -0.67
N GLU A 15 1.53 4.77 -1.98
CA GLU A 15 2.37 5.76 -2.65
C GLU A 15 1.56 6.97 -3.15
N ALA A 16 0.23 6.94 -3.05
CA ALA A 16 -0.63 7.99 -3.57
C ALA A 16 -0.31 9.36 -2.93
N GLY A 17 -0.08 10.36 -3.78
CA GLY A 17 0.32 11.71 -3.41
C GLY A 17 0.70 12.53 -4.64
N ASP A 18 1.41 13.64 -4.42
CA ASP A 18 1.82 14.52 -5.52
C ASP A 18 2.88 13.85 -6.41
N GLY A 19 2.58 13.73 -7.71
CA GLY A 19 3.50 13.18 -8.70
C GLY A 19 3.53 11.65 -8.79
N SER A 20 2.67 10.94 -8.03
CA SER A 20 2.49 9.49 -8.17
C SER A 20 1.48 9.13 -9.28
N PRO A 21 1.52 7.90 -9.82
CA PRO A 21 0.53 7.41 -10.78
C PRO A 21 -0.89 7.26 -10.24
N VAL A 22 -1.04 7.25 -8.92
CA VAL A 22 -2.32 7.14 -8.20
C VAL A 22 -2.53 8.44 -7.44
N SER A 23 -3.70 9.06 -7.58
CA SER A 23 -4.12 10.20 -6.75
C SER A 23 -5.01 9.73 -5.61
N TYR A 24 -4.92 10.40 -4.46
CA TYR A 24 -5.80 10.16 -3.31
C TYR A 24 -6.59 11.42 -2.99
N ASP A 25 -7.91 11.28 -2.84
CA ASP A 25 -8.81 12.32 -2.36
C ASP A 25 -9.19 12.04 -0.90
N ILE A 26 -8.82 12.94 0.01
CA ILE A 26 -9.05 12.82 1.45
C ILE A 26 -10.53 13.00 1.83
N GLU A 27 -11.30 13.77 1.07
CA GLU A 27 -12.71 14.03 1.40
C GLU A 27 -13.59 12.83 1.09
N THR A 28 -13.24 12.09 0.03
CA THR A 28 -14.00 10.93 -0.44
C THR A 28 -13.32 9.60 -0.12
N GLU A 29 -12.09 9.62 0.38
CA GLU A 29 -11.21 8.48 0.63
C GLU A 29 -10.99 7.60 -0.62
N GLN A 30 -10.92 8.25 -1.78
CA GLN A 30 -10.85 7.59 -3.07
C GLN A 30 -9.45 7.59 -3.65
N TYR A 31 -9.04 6.43 -4.15
CA TYR A 31 -7.80 6.25 -4.90
C TYR A 31 -8.12 6.12 -6.38
N THR A 32 -7.59 7.02 -7.19
CA THR A 32 -7.83 7.03 -8.63
C THR A 32 -6.53 6.78 -9.39
N GLY A 33 -6.54 5.84 -10.33
CA GLY A 33 -5.37 5.51 -11.13
C GLY A 33 -5.59 4.36 -12.11
N TYR A 34 -4.50 3.88 -12.72
CA TYR A 34 -4.53 2.74 -13.63
C TYR A 34 -4.04 1.48 -12.91
N PHE A 35 -4.95 0.52 -12.73
CA PHE A 35 -4.68 -0.72 -12.00
C PHE A 35 -4.80 -1.95 -12.88
N ASN A 36 -4.25 -3.07 -12.40
CA ASN A 36 -4.50 -4.35 -13.04
C ASN A 36 -5.92 -4.84 -12.71
N GLU A 37 -6.82 -4.79 -13.69
CA GLU A 37 -8.24 -5.11 -13.53
C GLU A 37 -8.48 -6.50 -12.92
N SER A 38 -7.72 -7.52 -13.31
CA SER A 38 -7.87 -8.87 -12.73
C SER A 38 -7.57 -8.92 -11.22
N VAL A 39 -6.66 -8.06 -10.74
CA VAL A 39 -6.33 -7.98 -9.32
C VAL A 39 -7.36 -7.12 -8.59
N VAL A 40 -7.82 -6.04 -9.21
CA VAL A 40 -8.91 -5.21 -8.67
C VAL A 40 -10.16 -6.06 -8.46
N ASN A 41 -10.65 -6.73 -9.50
CA ASN A 41 -11.87 -7.54 -9.44
C ASN A 41 -11.77 -8.61 -8.35
N LYS A 42 -10.61 -9.26 -8.23
CA LYS A 42 -10.35 -10.23 -7.16
C LYS A 42 -10.55 -9.61 -5.76
N PHE A 43 -9.99 -8.44 -5.50
CA PHE A 43 -10.08 -7.81 -4.17
C PHE A 43 -11.39 -7.07 -3.92
N VAL A 44 -12.15 -6.76 -4.98
CA VAL A 44 -13.58 -6.41 -4.87
C VAL A 44 -14.36 -7.62 -4.39
N ASP A 45 -14.18 -8.79 -5.01
CA ASP A 45 -14.87 -10.03 -4.62
C ASP A 45 -14.51 -10.49 -3.20
N GLU A 46 -13.26 -10.26 -2.77
CA GLU A 46 -12.79 -10.54 -1.40
C GLU A 46 -13.21 -9.48 -0.37
N GLY A 47 -13.83 -8.37 -0.79
CA GLY A 47 -14.29 -7.30 0.11
C GLY A 47 -13.16 -6.49 0.75
N VAL A 48 -12.01 -6.38 0.09
CA VAL A 48 -10.86 -5.59 0.56
C VAL A 48 -10.88 -4.19 -0.05
N VAL A 49 -11.37 -4.06 -1.29
CA VAL A 49 -11.58 -2.78 -1.96
C VAL A 49 -13.00 -2.68 -2.48
N GLU A 50 -13.52 -1.47 -2.57
CA GLU A 50 -14.76 -1.15 -3.27
C GLU A 50 -14.41 -0.45 -4.59
N LEU A 51 -15.02 -0.90 -5.69
CA LEU A 51 -14.95 -0.21 -6.97
C LEU A 51 -16.02 0.89 -7.02
N VAL A 52 -15.60 2.16 -7.10
CA VAL A 52 -16.52 3.30 -7.16
C VAL A 52 -16.96 3.55 -8.60
N HIS A 53 -16.01 3.71 -9.51
CA HIS A 53 -16.25 3.82 -10.95
C HIS A 53 -15.02 3.39 -11.76
N ASN A 54 -15.24 3.12 -13.04
CA ASN A 54 -14.21 2.79 -14.02
C ASN A 54 -14.56 3.48 -15.33
N ASP A 55 -13.86 4.58 -15.61
CA ASP A 55 -14.08 5.40 -16.81
C ASP A 55 -12.91 5.21 -17.77
N ASP A 56 -13.12 4.45 -18.85
CA ASP A 56 -12.11 4.17 -19.88
C ASP A 56 -10.76 3.65 -19.32
N GLY A 57 -10.82 2.83 -18.28
CA GLY A 57 -9.65 2.21 -17.63
C GLY A 57 -9.03 3.07 -16.53
N LEU A 58 -9.51 4.30 -16.31
CA LEU A 58 -9.23 5.06 -15.10
C LEU A 58 -10.14 4.53 -14.00
N VAL A 59 -9.54 3.84 -13.03
CA VAL A 59 -10.26 3.12 -11.99
C VAL A 59 -10.21 3.92 -10.69
N CYS A 60 -11.37 4.08 -10.06
CA CYS A 60 -11.51 4.70 -8.76
C CYS A 60 -11.93 3.66 -7.71
N LEU A 61 -11.13 3.55 -6.65
CA LEU A 61 -11.26 2.55 -5.60
C LEU A 61 -11.37 3.19 -4.22
N ARG A 62 -12.02 2.50 -3.29
CA ARG A 62 -11.91 2.75 -1.84
C ARG A 62 -11.35 1.52 -1.15
N LEU A 63 -10.51 1.74 -0.13
CA LEU A 63 -10.06 0.67 0.76
C LEU A 63 -11.11 0.45 1.84
N ILE A 64 -11.58 -0.79 1.99
CA ILE A 64 -12.48 -1.17 3.07
C ILE A 64 -11.65 -1.30 4.36
N ASN A 65 -12.11 -0.68 5.45
CA ASN A 65 -11.37 -0.56 6.71
C ASN A 65 -9.96 0.05 6.52
N ARG A 66 -9.90 1.19 5.81
CA ARG A 66 -8.64 1.87 5.45
C ARG A 66 -7.69 2.05 6.64
N GLU A 67 -8.18 2.50 7.79
CA GLU A 67 -7.33 2.75 8.97
C GLU A 67 -6.64 1.47 9.48
N ASP A 68 -7.35 0.34 9.52
CA ASP A 68 -6.76 -0.95 9.89
C ASP A 68 -5.74 -1.41 8.85
N PHE A 69 -6.01 -1.13 7.57
CA PHE A 69 -5.07 -1.41 6.49
C PHE A 69 -3.80 -0.58 6.61
N LEU A 70 -3.91 0.73 6.80
CA LEU A 70 -2.77 1.65 6.98
C LEU A 70 -1.91 1.23 8.18
N SER A 71 -2.55 1.03 9.34
CA SER A 71 -1.89 0.59 10.55
C SER A 71 -1.17 -0.75 10.36
N GLY A 72 -1.83 -1.72 9.71
CA GLY A 72 -1.24 -3.01 9.37
C GLY A 72 -0.03 -2.87 8.44
N PHE A 73 -0.17 -2.11 7.36
CA PHE A 73 0.89 -1.88 6.38
C PHE A 73 2.12 -1.23 7.02
N ALA A 74 1.94 -0.13 7.76
CA ALA A 74 3.03 0.57 8.44
C ALA A 74 3.73 -0.34 9.47
N SER A 75 2.96 -1.17 10.20
CA SER A 75 3.53 -2.17 11.11
C SER A 75 4.41 -3.17 10.35
N GLY A 76 3.94 -3.68 9.21
CA GLY A 76 4.71 -4.59 8.36
C GLY A 76 6.02 -3.99 7.85
N VAL A 77 5.98 -2.75 7.36
CA VAL A 77 7.16 -1.98 6.95
C VAL A 77 8.15 -1.85 8.12
N ASN A 78 7.65 -1.49 9.30
CA ASN A 78 8.47 -1.29 10.49
C ASN A 78 9.17 -2.57 10.94
N GLU A 79 8.45 -3.69 11.02
CA GLU A 79 9.04 -4.97 11.45
C GLU A 79 10.09 -5.47 10.45
N ALA A 80 9.83 -5.34 9.14
CA ALA A 80 10.82 -5.66 8.10
C ALA A 80 12.07 -4.79 8.22
N ARG A 81 11.91 -3.50 8.48
CA ARG A 81 13.00 -2.54 8.69
C ARG A 81 13.85 -2.87 9.93
N LEU A 82 13.23 -3.40 10.98
CA LEU A 82 13.92 -3.88 12.18
C LEU A 82 14.60 -5.24 11.99
N GLY A 83 14.45 -5.88 10.82
CA GLY A 83 15.01 -7.20 10.53
C GLY A 83 14.31 -8.33 11.29
N ARG A 84 13.06 -8.13 11.69
CA ARG A 84 12.23 -9.12 12.38
C ARG A 84 11.45 -9.98 11.39
N ASP A 85 10.89 -11.07 11.88
CA ASP A 85 10.22 -12.06 11.05
C ASP A 85 8.80 -11.63 10.62
N GLN A 86 8.30 -12.19 9.51
CA GLN A 86 6.94 -11.95 9.04
C GLN A 86 5.87 -12.56 9.96
N TYR A 87 6.21 -13.55 10.80
CA TYR A 87 5.29 -14.18 11.76
C TYR A 87 4.55 -13.18 12.68
N TYR A 88 5.08 -11.96 12.87
CA TYR A 88 4.38 -10.90 13.59
C TYR A 88 3.04 -10.47 12.94
N ALA A 89 2.79 -10.84 11.68
CA ALA A 89 1.50 -10.65 11.01
C ALA A 89 0.33 -11.28 11.77
N ASP A 90 0.54 -12.42 12.44
CA ASP A 90 -0.50 -13.17 13.16
C ASP A 90 -1.06 -12.40 14.37
N TYR A 91 -0.34 -11.38 14.84
CA TYR A 91 -0.76 -10.52 15.95
C TYR A 91 -1.34 -9.18 15.49
N ASN A 92 -1.45 -8.95 14.18
CA ASN A 92 -1.93 -7.69 13.63
C ASN A 92 -3.44 -7.75 13.33
N ALA A 93 -4.12 -6.60 13.47
CA ALA A 93 -5.54 -6.47 13.11
C ALA A 93 -5.80 -6.72 11.62
N SER A 94 -4.81 -6.43 10.76
CA SER A 94 -4.83 -6.73 9.33
C SER A 94 -3.55 -7.49 8.92
N PRO A 95 -3.52 -8.84 9.09
CA PRO A 95 -2.37 -9.67 8.70
C PRO A 95 -2.03 -9.56 7.21
N PHE A 96 -3.05 -9.32 6.38
CA PHE A 96 -2.90 -9.08 4.96
C PHE A 96 -2.11 -7.79 4.69
N ALA A 97 -2.56 -6.66 5.24
CA ALA A 97 -1.88 -5.38 5.04
C ALA A 97 -0.45 -5.40 5.61
N PHE A 98 -0.26 -6.02 6.77
CA PHE A 98 1.06 -6.27 7.35
C PHE A 98 1.98 -6.98 6.37
N SER A 99 1.51 -8.09 5.80
CA SER A 99 2.32 -8.88 4.88
C SER A 99 2.68 -8.10 3.61
N ILE A 100 1.77 -7.25 3.12
CA ILE A 100 2.03 -6.36 1.98
C ILE A 100 3.14 -5.37 2.32
N GLY A 101 3.03 -4.64 3.43
CA GLY A 101 4.02 -3.65 3.86
C GLY A 101 5.39 -4.27 4.08
N TYR A 102 5.43 -5.44 4.73
CA TYR A 102 6.65 -6.21 4.98
C TYR A 102 7.37 -6.58 3.68
N GLU A 103 6.66 -7.23 2.75
CA GLU A 103 7.21 -7.66 1.46
C GLU A 103 7.62 -6.47 0.59
N HIS A 104 6.86 -5.37 0.65
CA HIS A 104 7.16 -4.16 -0.08
C HIS A 104 8.44 -3.48 0.41
N PHE A 105 8.63 -3.38 1.73
CA PHE A 105 9.88 -2.89 2.30
C PHE A 105 11.07 -3.76 1.86
N LEU A 106 10.97 -5.08 1.95
CA LEU A 106 12.06 -5.99 1.53
C LEU A 106 12.40 -5.84 0.04
N TYR A 107 11.39 -5.63 -0.81
CA TYR A 107 11.59 -5.36 -2.23
C TYR A 107 12.33 -4.04 -2.46
N MET A 108 11.88 -2.96 -1.81
CA MET A 108 12.47 -1.62 -1.97
C MET A 108 13.88 -1.55 -1.39
N ASN A 109 14.14 -2.22 -0.27
CA ASN A 109 15.47 -2.27 0.36
C ASN A 109 16.53 -2.98 -0.51
N LYS A 110 16.12 -3.90 -1.40
CA LYS A 110 17.00 -4.49 -2.43
C LYS A 110 17.32 -3.53 -3.57
N LYS A 111 16.69 -2.35 -3.61
CA LYS A 111 16.78 -1.35 -4.68
C LYS A 111 17.03 0.05 -4.11
N PRO A 112 18.19 0.29 -3.47
CA PRO A 112 18.46 1.53 -2.73
C PRO A 112 18.35 2.81 -3.59
N LYS A 113 18.59 2.73 -4.90
CA LYS A 113 18.40 3.88 -5.81
C LYS A 113 16.94 4.33 -5.91
N LEU A 114 15.98 3.43 -5.73
CA LEU A 114 14.55 3.74 -5.76
C LEU A 114 14.03 4.30 -4.43
N LEU A 115 14.83 4.23 -3.35
CA LEU A 115 14.46 4.78 -2.05
C LEU A 115 14.74 6.28 -1.94
N ILE A 116 15.61 6.83 -2.79
CA ILE A 116 15.98 8.24 -2.75
C ILE A 116 14.75 9.09 -3.07
N GLY A 117 14.32 9.90 -2.10
CA GLY A 117 13.10 10.72 -2.21
C GLY A 117 11.80 9.91 -2.31
N TYR A 118 11.81 8.63 -1.93
CA TYR A 118 10.64 7.77 -2.03
C TYR A 118 9.63 8.08 -0.91
N ILE A 119 8.39 8.38 -1.32
CA ILE A 119 7.28 8.67 -0.42
C ILE A 119 6.27 7.54 -0.49
N CYS A 120 6.05 6.87 0.63
CA CYS A 120 5.12 5.76 0.77
C CYS A 120 4.70 5.64 2.23
N HIS A 121 3.42 5.33 2.49
CA HIS A 121 2.91 5.18 3.84
C HIS A 121 3.75 4.21 4.67
N GLY A 122 4.11 4.57 5.90
CA GLY A 122 4.93 3.73 6.78
C GLY A 122 6.44 3.75 6.49
N PHE A 123 6.90 4.33 5.38
CA PHE A 123 8.33 4.54 5.10
C PHE A 123 8.83 5.83 5.75
N ILE A 124 10.13 5.88 6.06
CA ILE A 124 10.76 7.11 6.52
C ILE A 124 10.90 8.06 5.32
N ASN A 125 10.33 9.26 5.44
CA ASN A 125 10.54 10.33 4.48
C ASN A 125 11.93 10.93 4.72
N GLU A 126 12.84 10.81 3.75
CA GLU A 126 14.21 11.32 3.87
C GLU A 126 14.30 12.84 4.09
N THR A 127 13.26 13.59 3.68
CA THR A 127 13.21 15.05 3.83
C THR A 127 12.90 15.46 5.27
N THR A 128 11.99 14.74 5.94
CA THR A 128 11.56 15.07 7.31
C THR A 128 12.26 14.21 8.37
N GLY A 129 12.78 13.04 8.00
CA GLY A 129 13.31 12.04 8.93
C GLY A 129 12.22 11.28 9.70
N GLU A 130 10.95 11.53 9.40
CA GLU A 130 9.80 10.95 10.09
C GLU A 130 9.08 9.90 9.21
N VAL A 131 8.27 9.06 9.83
CA VAL A 131 7.41 8.11 9.12
C VAL A 131 6.34 8.89 8.34
N HIS A 132 6.23 8.64 7.04
CA HIS A 132 5.20 9.23 6.20
C HIS A 132 3.83 8.58 6.50
N ASN A 133 2.82 9.43 6.72
CA ASN A 133 1.44 9.04 6.93
C ASN A 133 0.56 9.73 5.87
N GLN A 134 -0.47 9.02 5.39
CA GLN A 134 -1.39 9.47 4.34
C GLN A 134 -2.72 9.92 4.92
#